data_AF-A0A5M8SAU0-F1
#
_entry.id   AF-A0A5M8SAU0-F1
#
_cell.length_a   1.000
_cell.length_b   1.000
_cell.length_c   1.000
_cell.angle_alpha   90.00
_cell.angle_beta   90.00
_cell.angle_gamma   90.00
#
_symmetry.space_group_name_H-M   'P 1'
#
loop_
_entity.id
_entity.type
_entity.pdbx_description
1 polymer ?
#
loop_
_entity_poly.entity_id
_entity_poly.type
_entity_poly.pdbx_seq_one_letter_code
_entity_poly.pdbx_strand_id
1 'polypeptide(L)'
;MKIGYLYDAGGARLAKGTITAWTCDPTTNGFQVTENYVLGFSGEELSMLDGSNNVNWQRTNIYAGGKLIGTYDPGGLHFHIEDPLGTRRVQLSGTPNLVGTPEIDIQSLPFDDGLFPYPDQYATSTANDSTPLYFTGKERELKMLQYKAFFGVLGILAERAFLGPYLFNKLHPAPAANTSPAPAESTPADPNQKPEFKPNEGKHHQNAKGRASREPANSRDLYNKAVKSNDKPGTWWAKDSEGVLHRFSSDNAGGAHWSSSTAGENAIESQHIPRDIK
;
A
#
# COMPACT_ATOMS: atom_id res chain seq x y z
N MET A 1 5.33 -18.94 -10.05
CA MET A 1 4.46 -18.12 -10.91
C MET A 1 4.40 -16.72 -10.30
N LYS A 2 4.89 -15.70 -11.00
CA LYS A 2 4.88 -14.29 -10.56
C LYS A 2 3.62 -13.62 -11.10
N ILE A 3 3.06 -12.70 -10.34
CA ILE A 3 1.85 -11.96 -10.71
C ILE A 3 2.24 -10.49 -10.93
N GLY A 4 1.66 -9.88 -11.96
CA GLY A 4 1.71 -8.45 -12.23
C GLY A 4 0.30 -7.87 -12.25
N TYR A 5 0.23 -6.54 -12.13
CA TYR A 5 -1.02 -5.80 -12.15
C TYR A 5 -0.87 -4.56 -13.04
N LEU A 6 -1.96 -4.19 -13.72
CA LEU A 6 -2.08 -2.91 -14.43
C LEU A 6 -3.00 -2.00 -13.64
N TYR A 7 -2.62 -0.73 -13.56
CA TYR A 7 -3.39 0.32 -12.88
C TYR A 7 -3.64 1.48 -13.83
N ASP A 8 -4.77 2.16 -13.65
CA ASP A 8 -5.00 3.45 -14.31
C ASP A 8 -4.19 4.57 -13.64
N ALA A 9 -4.27 5.78 -14.20
CA ALA A 9 -3.59 6.96 -13.64
C ALA A 9 -4.12 7.37 -12.25
N GLY A 10 -5.32 6.93 -11.87
CA GLY A 10 -5.92 7.14 -10.55
C GLY A 10 -5.51 6.09 -9.52
N GLY A 11 -4.74 5.07 -9.91
CA GLY A 11 -4.32 3.97 -9.05
C GLY A 11 -5.37 2.87 -8.89
N ALA A 12 -6.44 2.85 -9.69
CA ALA A 12 -7.40 1.76 -9.70
C ALA A 12 -6.88 0.60 -10.58
N ARG A 13 -7.03 -0.63 -10.08
CA ARG A 13 -6.54 -1.84 -10.75
C ARG A 13 -7.43 -2.17 -11.95
N LEU A 14 -6.83 -2.26 -13.14
CA LEU A 14 -7.50 -2.56 -14.41
C LEU A 14 -7.31 -4.01 -14.86
N ALA A 15 -6.18 -4.64 -14.51
CA ALA A 15 -5.92 -6.03 -14.88
C ALA A 15 -4.96 -6.71 -13.91
N LYS A 16 -5.04 -8.05 -13.90
CA LYS A 16 -4.13 -8.97 -13.21
C LYS A 16 -3.62 -9.98 -14.22
N GLY A 17 -2.36 -10.37 -14.09
CA GLY A 17 -1.74 -11.28 -15.04
C GLY A 17 -0.47 -11.93 -14.53
N THR A 18 0.09 -12.83 -15.33
CA THR A 18 1.40 -13.43 -15.05
C THR A 18 2.52 -12.59 -15.65
N ILE A 19 3.69 -12.63 -15.00
CA ILE A 19 4.94 -12.06 -15.51
C ILE A 19 6.05 -13.10 -15.44
N THR A 20 7.03 -12.97 -16.32
CA THR A 20 8.23 -13.84 -16.37
C THR A 20 9.40 -13.18 -15.63
N ALA A 21 9.49 -11.85 -15.63
CA ALA A 21 10.55 -11.07 -14.98
C ALA A 21 9.99 -10.02 -13.99
N TRP A 22 10.78 -9.70 -12.95
CA TRP A 22 10.44 -8.65 -11.97
C TRP A 22 10.90 -7.28 -12.48
N THR A 23 10.21 -6.78 -13.50
CA THR A 23 10.45 -5.44 -14.08
C THR A 23 9.12 -4.73 -14.28
N CYS A 24 9.13 -3.41 -14.09
CA CYS A 24 7.98 -2.55 -14.34
C CYS A 24 7.80 -2.21 -15.83
N ASP A 25 8.75 -2.59 -16.68
CA ASP A 25 8.63 -2.42 -18.12
C ASP A 25 7.77 -3.56 -18.72
N PRO A 26 6.57 -3.26 -19.24
CA PRO A 26 5.65 -4.25 -19.78
C PRO A 26 6.18 -4.91 -21.07
N THR A 27 7.14 -4.29 -21.76
CA THR A 27 7.72 -4.85 -22.99
C THR A 27 8.71 -5.99 -22.69
N THR A 28 9.22 -6.06 -21.46
CA THR A 28 10.24 -7.03 -21.04
C THR A 28 9.78 -7.96 -19.93
N ASN A 29 8.75 -7.61 -19.16
CA ASN A 29 8.24 -8.47 -18.08
C ASN A 29 7.40 -9.65 -18.57
N GLY A 30 7.02 -9.69 -19.85
CA GLY A 30 6.21 -10.74 -20.45
C GLY A 30 4.81 -10.82 -19.86
N PHE A 31 4.19 -9.67 -19.53
CA PHE A 31 2.86 -9.63 -18.93
C PHE A 31 1.82 -10.35 -19.79
N GLN A 32 1.13 -11.32 -19.21
CA GLN A 32 0.00 -12.03 -19.83
C GLN A 32 -1.21 -11.90 -18.91
N VAL A 33 -2.25 -11.24 -19.40
CA VAL A 33 -3.48 -11.00 -18.64
C VAL A 33 -4.13 -12.33 -18.26
N THR A 34 -4.59 -12.43 -17.02
CA THR A 34 -5.42 -13.53 -16.53
C THR A 34 -6.82 -13.05 -16.14
N GLU A 35 -6.94 -11.79 -15.72
CA GLU A 35 -8.21 -11.15 -15.34
C GLU A 35 -8.19 -9.67 -15.76
N ASN A 36 -9.31 -9.20 -16.29
CA ASN A 36 -9.57 -7.80 -16.64
C ASN A 36 -10.73 -7.26 -15.81
N TYR A 37 -10.66 -6.00 -15.42
CA TYR A 37 -11.68 -5.37 -14.58
C TYR A 37 -12.31 -4.16 -15.28
N VAL A 38 -13.64 -4.14 -15.35
CA VAL A 38 -14.42 -2.94 -15.62
C VAL A 38 -14.68 -2.27 -14.28
N LEU A 39 -14.34 -0.98 -14.19
CA LEU A 39 -14.50 -0.20 -12.97
C LEU A 39 -15.89 0.46 -12.91
N GLY A 40 -16.44 0.55 -11.71
CA GLY A 40 -17.61 1.36 -11.43
C GLY A 40 -17.26 2.85 -11.25
N PHE A 41 -18.27 3.67 -10.99
CA PHE A 41 -18.11 5.13 -10.92
C PHE A 41 -17.21 5.60 -9.77
N SER A 42 -17.05 4.80 -8.71
CA SER A 42 -16.17 5.12 -7.58
C SER A 42 -14.85 4.34 -7.62
N GLY A 43 -14.49 3.73 -8.76
CA GLY A 43 -13.26 2.95 -8.93
C GLY A 43 -13.31 1.54 -8.34
N GLU A 44 -14.49 1.07 -7.95
CA GLU A 44 -14.75 -0.29 -7.50
C GLU A 44 -14.67 -1.30 -8.64
N GLU A 45 -14.38 -2.56 -8.31
CA GLU A 45 -14.33 -3.66 -9.28
C GLU A 45 -15.75 -4.08 -9.66
N LEU A 46 -16.32 -3.43 -10.67
CA LEU A 46 -17.71 -3.65 -11.06
C LEU A 46 -17.90 -4.97 -11.80
N SER A 47 -17.07 -5.28 -12.79
CA SER A 47 -17.15 -6.55 -13.52
C SER A 47 -15.77 -7.12 -13.78
N MET A 48 -15.65 -8.44 -13.68
CA MET A 48 -14.44 -9.17 -14.00
C MET A 48 -14.67 -10.00 -15.25
N LEU A 49 -13.71 -9.93 -16.16
CA LEU A 49 -13.62 -10.70 -17.39
C LEU A 49 -12.33 -11.53 -17.33
N ASP A 50 -12.34 -12.71 -17.94
CA ASP A 50 -11.11 -13.50 -18.02
C ASP A 50 -10.07 -12.84 -18.96
N GLY A 51 -8.83 -13.33 -18.87
CA GLY A 51 -7.73 -12.95 -19.76
C GLY A 51 -7.71 -13.71 -21.09
N SER A 52 -8.80 -14.41 -21.47
CA SER A 52 -8.84 -15.17 -22.71
C SER A 52 -9.00 -14.23 -23.92
N ASN A 53 -8.65 -14.72 -25.12
CA ASN A 53 -8.83 -13.96 -26.36
C ASN A 53 -10.29 -13.57 -26.64
N ASN A 54 -11.25 -14.31 -26.09
CA ASN A 54 -12.68 -14.04 -26.25
C ASN A 54 -13.25 -13.17 -25.11
N VAL A 55 -12.43 -12.85 -24.09
CA VAL A 55 -12.77 -12.01 -22.94
C VAL A 55 -14.15 -12.38 -22.37
N ASN A 56 -14.23 -13.55 -21.75
CA ASN A 56 -15.50 -14.04 -21.23
C ASN A 56 -15.81 -13.36 -19.90
N TRP A 57 -17.07 -12.94 -19.75
CA TRP A 57 -17.58 -12.47 -18.47
C TRP A 57 -17.48 -13.55 -17.39
N GLN A 58 -17.04 -13.17 -16.20
CA GLN A 58 -16.89 -14.06 -15.06
C GLN A 58 -17.79 -13.68 -13.90
N ARG A 59 -17.92 -12.38 -13.60
CA ARG A 59 -18.82 -11.89 -12.55
C ARG A 59 -19.05 -10.38 -12.66
N THR A 60 -20.14 -9.92 -12.06
CA THR A 60 -20.46 -8.51 -11.83
C THR A 60 -20.78 -8.30 -10.36
N ASN A 61 -20.02 -7.46 -9.68
CA ASN A 61 -20.28 -7.06 -8.30
C ASN A 61 -21.33 -5.96 -8.27
N ILE A 62 -22.13 -5.93 -7.21
CA ILE A 62 -23.22 -4.98 -7.00
C ILE A 62 -22.90 -4.16 -5.76
N TYR A 63 -22.90 -2.84 -5.91
CA TYR A 63 -22.55 -1.92 -4.83
C TYR A 63 -23.71 -1.00 -4.50
N ALA A 64 -23.87 -0.70 -3.21
CA ALA A 64 -24.77 0.33 -2.71
C ALA A 64 -24.14 1.05 -1.52
N GLY A 65 -24.17 2.38 -1.52
CA GLY A 65 -23.56 3.18 -0.44
C GLY A 65 -22.06 2.94 -0.25
N GLY A 66 -21.34 2.57 -1.33
CA GLY A 66 -19.90 2.25 -1.28
C GLY A 66 -19.56 0.87 -0.69
N LYS A 67 -20.57 0.03 -0.44
CA LYS A 67 -20.45 -1.32 0.12
C LYS A 67 -20.82 -2.38 -0.91
N LEU A 68 -20.22 -3.56 -0.82
CA LEU A 68 -20.50 -4.68 -1.72
C LEU A 68 -21.74 -5.42 -1.18
N ILE A 69 -22.85 -5.36 -1.91
CA ILE A 69 -24.13 -5.92 -1.47
C ILE A 69 -24.52 -7.22 -2.19
N GLY A 70 -23.83 -7.53 -3.27
CA GLY A 70 -24.06 -8.77 -4.01
C GLY A 70 -23.07 -8.99 -5.13
N THR A 71 -23.13 -10.17 -5.72
CA THR A 71 -22.39 -10.53 -6.93
C THR A 71 -23.28 -11.38 -7.81
N TYR A 72 -23.26 -11.12 -9.11
CA TYR A 72 -23.84 -11.97 -10.13
C TYR A 72 -22.72 -12.69 -10.86
N ASP A 73 -22.77 -14.02 -10.94
CA ASP A 73 -21.80 -14.86 -11.64
C ASP A 73 -22.52 -16.01 -12.38
N PRO A 74 -21.82 -16.96 -13.04
CA PRO A 74 -22.46 -18.09 -13.70
C PRO A 74 -23.33 -19.00 -12.80
N GLY A 75 -23.10 -18.96 -11.49
CA GLY A 75 -23.89 -19.64 -10.45
C GLY A 75 -25.18 -18.91 -10.07
N GLY A 76 -25.29 -17.61 -10.41
CA GLY A 76 -26.49 -16.81 -10.24
C GLY A 76 -26.25 -15.52 -9.47
N LEU A 77 -27.31 -15.02 -8.82
CA LEU A 77 -27.22 -13.86 -7.95
C LEU A 77 -26.90 -14.33 -6.53
N HIS A 78 -25.99 -13.61 -5.87
CA HIS A 78 -25.61 -13.83 -4.48
C HIS A 78 -25.72 -12.50 -3.73
N PHE A 79 -26.34 -12.51 -2.56
CA PHE A 79 -26.40 -11.36 -1.65
C PHE A 79 -25.33 -11.47 -0.58
N HIS A 80 -24.75 -10.33 -0.20
CA HIS A 80 -23.68 -10.27 0.77
C HIS A 80 -24.15 -9.56 2.05
N ILE A 81 -23.95 -10.21 3.19
CA ILE A 81 -24.08 -9.58 4.50
C ILE A 81 -22.69 -9.15 4.94
N GLU A 82 -22.53 -7.86 5.17
CA GLU A 82 -21.29 -7.25 5.61
C GLU A 82 -21.40 -6.73 7.05
N ASP A 83 -20.25 -6.62 7.71
CA ASP A 83 -20.15 -5.86 8.96
C ASP A 83 -20.05 -4.34 8.72
N PRO A 84 -20.05 -3.49 9.77
CA PRO A 84 -19.99 -2.04 9.60
C PRO A 84 -18.79 -1.55 8.79
N LEU A 85 -17.67 -2.27 8.78
CA LEU A 85 -16.46 -1.92 8.01
C LEU A 85 -16.54 -2.38 6.55
N GLY A 86 -17.60 -3.11 6.17
CA GLY A 86 -17.74 -3.68 4.83
C GLY A 86 -16.99 -4.99 4.66
N THR A 87 -16.65 -5.68 5.75
CA THR A 87 -16.11 -7.04 5.66
C THR A 87 -17.26 -8.00 5.43
N ARG A 88 -17.20 -8.75 4.33
CA ARG A 88 -18.19 -9.78 4.02
C ARG A 88 -18.16 -10.89 5.07
N ARG A 89 -19.32 -11.20 5.66
CA ARG A 89 -19.49 -12.21 6.72
C ARG A 89 -20.33 -13.40 6.27
N VAL A 90 -21.32 -13.18 5.42
CA VAL A 90 -22.19 -14.24 4.91
C VAL A 90 -22.52 -13.96 3.45
N GLN A 91 -22.57 -15.01 2.65
CA GLN A 91 -23.17 -15.02 1.32
C GLN A 91 -24.49 -15.77 1.37
N LEU A 92 -25.54 -15.19 0.81
CA LEU A 92 -26.86 -15.78 0.66
C LEU A 92 -27.19 -15.99 -0.82
N SER A 93 -27.95 -17.03 -1.13
CA SER A 93 -28.45 -17.24 -2.48
C SER A 93 -29.47 -16.17 -2.84
N GLY A 94 -29.36 -15.63 -4.05
CA GLY A 94 -30.37 -14.83 -4.73
C GLY A 94 -31.10 -15.63 -5.82
N THR A 95 -30.81 -16.93 -5.95
CA THR A 95 -31.47 -17.82 -6.91
C THR A 95 -32.96 -17.96 -6.59
N PRO A 96 -33.86 -17.90 -7.59
CA PRO A 96 -35.29 -18.13 -7.37
C PRO A 96 -35.54 -19.44 -6.63
N ASN A 97 -36.44 -19.42 -5.64
CA ASN A 97 -36.76 -20.52 -4.70
C ASN A 97 -35.74 -20.79 -3.59
N LEU A 98 -34.57 -20.14 -3.60
CA LEU A 98 -33.54 -20.26 -2.57
C LEU A 98 -33.15 -18.88 -1.99
N VAL A 99 -33.93 -17.85 -2.29
CA VAL A 99 -33.63 -16.48 -1.88
C VAL A 99 -33.46 -16.39 -0.37
N GLY A 100 -32.30 -15.91 0.06
CA GLY A 100 -31.96 -15.75 1.47
C GLY A 100 -31.43 -17.02 2.15
N THR A 101 -31.34 -18.15 1.45
CA THR A 101 -30.67 -19.35 1.98
C THR A 101 -29.16 -19.08 2.11
N PRO A 102 -28.55 -19.39 3.27
CA PRO A 102 -27.10 -19.22 3.43
C PRO A 102 -26.33 -20.19 2.53
N GLU A 103 -25.28 -19.68 1.90
CA GLU A 103 -24.38 -20.43 1.01
C GLU A 103 -23.00 -20.56 1.63
N ILE A 104 -22.43 -19.46 2.13
CA ILE A 104 -21.08 -19.43 2.67
C ILE A 104 -21.05 -18.51 3.89
N ASP A 105 -20.44 -19.02 4.96
CA ASP A 105 -20.01 -18.22 6.10
C ASP A 105 -18.54 -17.83 5.94
N ILE A 106 -18.23 -16.59 6.27
CA ILE A 106 -16.90 -16.01 6.08
C ILE A 106 -16.41 -15.46 7.42
N GLN A 107 -15.38 -16.12 7.94
CA GLN A 107 -14.70 -15.71 9.15
C GLN A 107 -13.35 -15.08 8.83
N SER A 108 -12.99 -14.06 9.59
CA SER A 108 -11.66 -13.45 9.59
C SER A 108 -11.38 -12.90 10.98
N LEU A 109 -10.10 -12.81 11.33
CA LEU A 109 -9.65 -12.06 12.49
C LEU A 109 -9.78 -10.54 12.22
N PRO A 110 -9.65 -9.68 13.26
CA PRO A 110 -9.92 -8.25 13.15
C PRO A 110 -9.12 -7.51 12.06
N PHE A 111 -8.02 -8.10 11.58
CA PHE A 111 -7.16 -7.49 10.58
C PHE A 111 -7.00 -8.36 9.32
N ASP A 112 -8.06 -9.07 8.91
CA ASP A 112 -8.10 -9.91 7.69
C ASP A 112 -7.16 -11.14 7.70
N ASP A 113 -6.50 -11.41 8.82
CA ASP A 113 -5.80 -12.66 9.02
C ASP A 113 -6.79 -13.80 9.30
N GLY A 114 -6.36 -15.03 9.03
CA GLY A 114 -7.20 -16.21 9.26
C GLY A 114 -8.50 -16.26 8.43
N LEU A 115 -8.59 -15.57 7.29
CA LEU A 115 -9.76 -15.69 6.41
C LEU A 115 -10.06 -17.17 6.13
N PHE A 116 -11.27 -17.57 6.46
CA PHE A 116 -11.78 -18.92 6.29
C PHE A 116 -13.22 -18.86 5.79
N PRO A 117 -13.44 -18.89 4.46
CA PRO A 117 -14.76 -19.11 3.89
C PRO A 117 -15.07 -20.60 3.96
N TYR A 118 -16.23 -20.96 4.49
CA TYR A 118 -16.70 -22.34 4.49
C TYR A 118 -18.16 -22.41 4.03
N PRO A 119 -18.55 -23.45 3.27
CA PRO A 119 -19.94 -23.64 2.89
C PRO A 119 -20.83 -23.78 4.12
N ASP A 120 -21.96 -23.08 4.14
CA ASP A 120 -22.97 -23.26 5.18
C ASP A 120 -23.55 -24.68 5.11
N GLN A 121 -24.01 -25.21 6.23
CA GLN A 121 -24.60 -26.56 6.31
C GLN A 121 -25.86 -26.74 5.45
N TYR A 122 -26.56 -25.64 5.12
CA TYR A 122 -27.75 -25.61 4.27
C TYR A 122 -27.44 -25.13 2.84
N ALA A 123 -26.16 -24.94 2.51
CA ALA A 123 -25.74 -24.55 1.18
C ALA A 123 -26.12 -25.61 0.15
N THR A 124 -26.50 -25.16 -1.04
CA THR A 124 -26.70 -26.07 -2.17
C THR A 124 -25.37 -26.60 -2.68
N SER A 125 -25.39 -27.73 -3.39
CA SER A 125 -24.18 -28.30 -4.03
C SER A 125 -23.56 -27.39 -5.09
N THR A 126 -24.30 -26.37 -5.55
CA THR A 126 -23.85 -25.38 -6.53
C THR A 126 -23.34 -24.09 -5.87
N ALA A 127 -23.41 -23.97 -4.55
CA ALA A 127 -22.91 -22.82 -3.83
C ALA A 127 -21.39 -22.68 -4.04
N ASN A 128 -20.98 -21.50 -4.48
CA ASN A 128 -19.59 -21.14 -4.75
C ASN A 128 -19.26 -19.81 -4.08
N ASP A 129 -17.96 -19.55 -3.90
CA ASP A 129 -17.52 -18.21 -3.48
C ASP A 129 -17.58 -17.26 -4.67
N SER A 130 -18.63 -16.45 -4.70
CA SER A 130 -18.99 -15.66 -5.88
C SER A 130 -18.00 -14.54 -6.18
N THR A 131 -17.17 -14.12 -5.22
CA THR A 131 -16.22 -13.01 -5.40
C THR A 131 -15.04 -13.11 -4.44
N PRO A 132 -13.80 -12.79 -4.84
CA PRO A 132 -12.67 -12.83 -3.92
C PRO A 132 -12.58 -11.58 -3.03
N LEU A 133 -13.61 -10.73 -3.02
CA LEU A 133 -13.73 -9.53 -2.19
C LEU A 133 -14.24 -9.88 -0.78
N TYR A 134 -13.40 -9.71 0.24
CA TYR A 134 -13.73 -10.05 1.63
C TYR A 134 -13.62 -8.85 2.56
N PHE A 135 -12.44 -8.61 3.14
CA PHE A 135 -12.23 -7.57 4.15
C PHE A 135 -12.35 -6.18 3.56
N THR A 136 -13.26 -5.37 4.12
CA THR A 136 -13.57 -4.01 3.63
C THR A 136 -13.92 -3.95 2.13
N GLY A 137 -14.49 -5.04 1.59
CA GLY A 137 -14.85 -5.18 0.17
C GLY A 137 -13.64 -5.27 -0.77
N LYS A 138 -12.49 -5.75 -0.29
CA LYS A 138 -11.23 -5.82 -1.05
C LYS A 138 -10.82 -7.25 -1.37
N GLU A 139 -10.15 -7.44 -2.51
CA GLU A 139 -9.65 -8.75 -2.92
C GLU A 139 -8.55 -9.25 -1.99
N ARG A 140 -8.59 -10.55 -1.66
CA ARG A 140 -7.50 -11.26 -1.00
C ARG A 140 -6.82 -12.24 -1.96
N GLU A 141 -5.50 -12.19 -2.03
CA GLU A 141 -4.69 -13.13 -2.81
C GLU A 141 -4.22 -14.33 -1.94
N LEU A 142 -4.65 -15.54 -2.29
CA LEU A 142 -4.37 -16.78 -1.54
C LEU A 142 -2.88 -17.19 -1.47
N LYS A 143 -2.00 -16.60 -2.28
CA LYS A 143 -0.58 -17.03 -2.37
C LYS A 143 0.32 -16.53 -1.24
N MET A 144 -0.17 -15.74 -0.29
CA MET A 144 0.64 -15.31 0.86
C MET A 144 0.72 -16.31 2.01
N LEU A 145 -0.03 -17.42 1.97
CA LEU A 145 -0.01 -18.44 3.03
C LEU A 145 1.30 -19.23 3.11
N GLN A 146 2.09 -19.31 2.03
CA GLN A 146 3.36 -20.05 2.03
C GLN A 146 4.55 -19.26 2.63
N TYR A 147 4.44 -17.94 2.75
CA TYR A 147 5.47 -17.09 3.38
C TYR A 147 5.37 -16.99 4.91
N LYS A 148 4.34 -17.61 5.52
CA LYS A 148 4.14 -17.62 6.98
C LYS A 148 5.19 -18.42 7.76
N ALA A 149 6.08 -19.17 7.11
CA ALA A 149 7.13 -19.92 7.77
C ALA A 149 8.44 -19.14 8.02
N PHE A 150 8.61 -17.91 7.50
CA PHE A 150 9.93 -17.25 7.53
C PHE A 150 10.02 -15.92 8.31
N PHE A 151 8.90 -15.25 8.62
CA PHE A 151 8.93 -14.05 9.45
C PHE A 151 7.76 -14.05 10.46
N GLY A 152 8.09 -14.34 11.71
CA GLY A 152 7.23 -14.00 12.84
C GLY A 152 7.13 -12.48 12.96
N VAL A 153 5.90 -11.98 13.12
CA VAL A 153 5.54 -10.56 13.35
C VAL A 153 5.60 -9.65 12.11
N LEU A 154 4.56 -9.72 11.26
CA LEU A 154 3.93 -8.62 10.47
C LEU A 154 2.93 -9.23 9.48
N GLY A 155 1.85 -9.81 10.00
CA GLY A 155 0.74 -10.29 9.18
C GLY A 155 -0.31 -9.21 9.05
N ILE A 156 -0.30 -8.47 7.93
CA ILE A 156 -1.46 -7.98 7.15
C ILE A 156 -0.90 -7.49 5.80
N LEU A 157 -1.28 -8.18 4.73
CA LEU A 157 -1.28 -7.63 3.37
C LEU A 157 -2.71 -7.84 2.83
N ALA A 158 -3.64 -7.04 3.36
CA ALA A 158 -4.95 -6.81 2.74
C ALA A 158 -4.74 -5.77 1.63
N GLU A 159 -4.74 -6.21 0.38
CA GLU A 159 -4.09 -5.54 -0.75
C GLU A 159 -4.83 -4.31 -1.34
N ARG A 160 -5.83 -3.72 -0.67
CA ARG A 160 -6.49 -2.51 -1.21
C ARG A 160 -6.84 -1.40 -0.23
N ALA A 161 -6.35 -1.41 1.02
CA ALA A 161 -6.54 -0.28 1.94
C ALA A 161 -5.24 0.33 2.50
N PHE A 162 -4.08 -0.29 2.30
CA PHE A 162 -2.88 0.16 3.01
C PHE A 162 -1.58 0.21 2.20
N LEU A 163 -1.52 -0.32 0.98
CA LEU A 163 -0.24 -0.40 0.25
C LEU A 163 0.07 0.83 -0.60
N GLY A 164 -0.90 1.70 -0.86
CA GLY A 164 -0.68 2.98 -1.57
C GLY A 164 0.30 3.92 -0.83
N PRO A 165 0.20 4.07 0.50
CA PRO A 165 1.21 4.80 1.27
C PRO A 165 2.30 3.90 1.91
N TYR A 166 2.05 2.61 2.19
CA TYR A 166 3.02 1.76 2.92
C TYR A 166 3.98 0.95 2.05
N LEU A 167 3.76 0.76 0.75
CA LEU A 167 4.83 0.28 -0.15
C LEU A 167 5.74 1.40 -0.65
N PHE A 168 5.30 2.66 -0.62
CA PHE A 168 6.20 3.80 -0.83
C PHE A 168 7.16 3.98 0.36
N ASN A 169 6.70 3.67 1.57
CA ASN A 169 7.49 3.74 2.81
C ASN A 169 8.20 2.43 3.19
N LYS A 170 8.37 1.45 2.30
CA LYS A 170 9.24 0.27 2.57
C LYS A 170 10.52 0.21 1.73
N LEU A 171 10.79 1.27 0.96
CA LEU A 171 12.17 1.61 0.55
C LEU A 171 12.91 2.44 1.62
N HIS A 172 12.27 2.74 2.76
CA HIS A 172 12.89 3.34 3.95
C HIS A 172 12.32 2.71 5.23
N PRO A 173 13.11 2.37 6.24
CA PRO A 173 12.58 1.92 7.53
C PRO A 173 12.04 3.13 8.32
N ALA A 174 10.92 2.97 9.02
CA ALA A 174 10.37 3.92 9.98
C ALA A 174 9.72 3.14 11.15
N PRO A 175 9.60 3.73 12.35
CA PRO A 175 10.17 3.17 13.58
C PRO A 175 9.18 2.38 14.43
N ALA A 176 9.72 1.45 15.22
CA ALA A 176 8.99 0.72 16.24
C ALA A 176 8.56 1.63 17.40
N ALA A 177 7.30 1.48 17.83
CA ALA A 177 6.79 2.08 19.05
C ALA A 177 7.51 1.50 20.28
N ASN A 178 7.71 2.38 21.24
CA ASN A 178 8.58 2.25 22.40
C ASN A 178 8.05 1.23 23.42
N THR A 179 8.63 0.03 23.45
CA THR A 179 8.71 -0.80 24.66
C THR A 179 10.14 -1.31 24.78
N SER A 180 10.90 -0.77 25.75
CA SER A 180 12.27 -1.21 26.04
C SER A 180 12.30 -1.86 27.43
N PRO A 181 13.29 -2.72 27.77
CA PRO A 181 14.47 -3.07 26.96
C PRO A 181 14.83 -4.57 26.89
N ALA A 182 15.50 -4.95 25.81
CA ALA A 182 16.58 -5.94 25.83
C ALA A 182 17.68 -5.46 24.85
N PRO A 183 18.98 -5.67 25.16
CA PRO A 183 20.07 -4.96 24.49
C PRO A 183 20.22 -5.41 23.04
N ALA A 184 20.20 -4.46 22.11
CA ALA A 184 20.31 -4.71 20.68
C ALA A 184 21.76 -5.00 20.28
N GLU A 185 21.95 -6.12 19.60
CA GLU A 185 23.15 -6.45 18.84
C GLU A 185 23.25 -5.52 17.62
N SER A 186 24.37 -4.80 17.50
CA SER A 186 24.59 -3.80 16.46
C SER A 186 24.81 -4.44 15.09
N THR A 187 23.84 -4.34 14.18
CA THR A 187 24.07 -4.59 12.76
C THR A 187 24.65 -3.34 12.09
N PRO A 188 25.70 -3.44 11.25
CA PRO A 188 26.26 -2.29 10.54
C PRO A 188 25.24 -1.69 9.56
N ALA A 189 25.07 -0.37 9.58
CA ALA A 189 24.17 0.35 8.69
C ALA A 189 24.60 0.21 7.21
N ASP A 190 23.63 -0.10 6.33
CA ASP A 190 23.84 -0.08 4.88
C ASP A 190 24.13 1.36 4.41
N PRO A 191 25.30 1.65 3.81
CA PRO A 191 25.66 2.99 3.35
C PRO A 191 24.78 3.53 2.20
N ASN A 192 23.93 2.69 1.61
CA ASN A 192 23.03 3.04 0.51
C ASN A 192 21.58 3.29 0.94
N GLN A 193 21.20 2.95 2.17
CA GLN A 193 19.86 3.22 2.67
C GLN A 193 19.79 4.67 3.17
N LYS A 194 18.90 5.48 2.58
CA LYS A 194 18.62 6.83 3.10
C LYS A 194 18.01 6.68 4.49
N PRO A 195 18.64 7.29 5.51
CA PRO A 195 18.31 7.04 6.90
C PRO A 195 16.94 7.59 7.27
N GLU A 196 16.41 7.12 8.39
CA GLU A 196 15.14 7.59 8.90
C GLU A 196 15.20 9.10 9.24
N PHE A 197 14.17 9.86 8.86
CA PHE A 197 14.08 11.26 9.30
C PHE A 197 13.66 11.36 10.76
N LYS A 198 14.45 12.08 11.55
CA LYS A 198 14.22 12.38 12.96
C LYS A 198 14.22 13.90 13.11
N PRO A 199 13.06 14.53 13.33
CA PRO A 199 13.00 15.97 13.60
C PRO A 199 13.97 16.33 14.73
N ASN A 200 14.77 17.38 14.53
CA ASN A 200 15.72 17.81 15.56
C ASN A 200 15.10 18.90 16.42
N GLU A 201 14.12 18.50 17.23
CA GLU A 201 13.36 19.39 18.12
C GLU A 201 14.27 20.11 19.14
N GLY A 202 15.48 19.58 19.40
CA GLY A 202 16.46 20.22 20.29
C GLY A 202 17.21 21.41 19.68
N LYS A 203 17.24 21.57 18.35
CA LYS A 203 17.98 22.66 17.67
C LYS A 203 17.14 23.50 16.72
N HIS A 204 16.10 22.94 16.09
CA HIS A 204 15.35 23.60 15.03
C HIS A 204 13.84 23.74 15.36
N HIS A 205 13.50 23.91 16.64
CA HIS A 205 12.13 24.14 17.08
C HIS A 205 11.61 25.55 16.72
N GLN A 206 10.28 25.73 16.72
CA GLN A 206 9.61 27.01 16.37
C GLN A 206 10.07 28.20 17.25
N ASN A 207 10.54 27.92 18.46
CA ASN A 207 11.06 28.90 19.42
C ASN A 207 12.60 29.03 19.40
N ALA A 208 13.29 28.45 18.41
CA ALA A 208 14.75 28.50 18.35
C ALA A 208 15.24 29.95 18.19
N LYS A 209 16.21 30.35 19.01
CA LYS A 209 16.85 31.68 18.98
C LYS A 209 18.30 31.54 18.55
N GLY A 210 18.78 32.41 17.65
CA GLY A 210 20.19 32.46 17.23
C GLY A 210 20.46 31.86 15.84
N ARG A 211 21.62 31.23 15.64
CA ARG A 211 22.12 30.75 14.33
C ARG A 211 21.37 29.54 13.75
N ALA A 212 20.40 28.99 14.47
CA ALA A 212 19.64 27.84 14.02
C ALA A 212 18.38 28.33 13.29
N SER A 213 18.34 28.11 11.98
CA SER A 213 17.14 28.33 11.18
C SER A 213 15.98 27.47 11.71
N ARG A 214 14.73 27.89 11.50
CA ARG A 214 13.54 27.16 11.97
C ARG A 214 13.20 26.05 10.99
N GLU A 215 12.98 24.84 11.51
CA GLU A 215 12.55 23.71 10.68
C GLU A 215 11.15 24.00 10.10
N PRO A 216 10.92 23.85 8.79
CA PRO A 216 9.62 24.08 8.20
C PRO A 216 8.64 22.96 8.60
N ALA A 217 7.36 23.29 8.73
CA ALA A 217 6.34 22.34 9.20
C ALA A 217 6.19 21.10 8.28
N ASN A 218 6.53 21.23 7.00
CA ASN A 218 6.52 20.16 6.00
C ASN A 218 7.90 19.49 5.81
N SER A 219 8.82 19.59 6.79
CA SER A 219 10.18 19.05 6.72
C SER A 219 10.23 17.54 6.42
N ARG A 220 9.28 16.76 6.96
CA ARG A 220 9.13 15.33 6.67
C ARG A 220 8.81 15.08 5.20
N ASP A 221 7.87 15.84 4.63
CA ASP A 221 7.47 15.69 3.21
C ASP A 221 8.59 16.13 2.27
N LEU A 222 9.30 17.21 2.63
CA LEU A 222 10.49 17.66 1.94
C LEU A 222 11.59 16.60 2.01
N TYR A 223 11.83 16.00 3.18
CA TYR A 223 12.82 14.93 3.33
C TYR A 223 12.46 13.74 2.46
N ASN A 224 11.20 13.31 2.40
CA ASN A 224 10.77 12.19 1.58
C ASN A 224 11.12 12.40 0.10
N LYS A 225 11.02 13.65 -0.39
CA LYS A 225 11.37 14.05 -1.76
C LYS A 225 12.86 14.40 -1.96
N ALA A 226 13.65 14.42 -0.88
CA ALA A 226 15.04 14.86 -0.94
C ALA A 226 15.95 13.87 -1.66
N VAL A 227 16.80 14.38 -2.54
CA VAL A 227 17.82 13.61 -3.28
C VAL A 227 19.14 13.61 -2.51
N LYS A 228 19.85 12.48 -2.51
CA LYS A 228 21.17 12.35 -1.88
C LYS A 228 22.19 13.10 -2.72
N SER A 229 23.06 13.90 -2.09
CA SER A 229 24.20 14.48 -2.81
C SER A 229 25.36 13.48 -2.87
N ASN A 230 25.89 13.28 -4.06
CA ASN A 230 27.12 12.56 -4.36
C ASN A 230 28.35 13.43 -4.07
N ASP A 231 28.28 14.74 -4.35
CA ASP A 231 29.38 15.69 -4.10
C ASP A 231 29.56 15.97 -2.59
N LYS A 232 28.50 15.79 -1.79
CA LYS A 232 28.53 15.97 -0.33
C LYS A 232 27.84 14.79 0.37
N PRO A 233 28.56 13.67 0.55
CA PRO A 233 28.03 12.48 1.22
C PRO A 233 27.46 12.79 2.61
N GLY A 234 26.38 12.08 2.97
CA GLY A 234 25.68 12.31 4.23
C GLY A 234 24.75 13.52 4.25
N THR A 235 24.48 14.12 3.08
CA THR A 235 23.47 15.18 2.92
C THR A 235 22.41 14.82 1.89
N TRP A 236 21.19 15.30 2.13
CA TRP A 236 20.06 15.20 1.22
C TRP A 236 19.42 16.58 0.99
N TRP A 237 18.89 16.82 -0.20
CA TRP A 237 18.39 18.13 -0.61
C TRP A 237 17.02 18.03 -1.28
N ALA A 238 16.10 18.92 -0.91
CA ALA A 238 14.79 19.02 -1.54
C ALA A 238 14.50 20.48 -1.92
N LYS A 239 13.86 20.68 -3.07
CA LYS A 239 13.35 21.99 -3.50
C LYS A 239 11.85 22.05 -3.20
N ASP A 240 11.40 23.10 -2.53
CA ASP A 240 9.99 23.34 -2.31
C ASP A 240 9.31 24.04 -3.51
N SER A 241 8.01 24.32 -3.39
CA SER A 241 7.24 25.00 -4.43
C SER A 241 7.63 26.46 -4.65
N GLU A 242 8.29 27.10 -3.69
CA GLU A 242 8.77 28.48 -3.78
C GLU A 242 10.20 28.54 -4.35
N GLY A 243 10.80 27.38 -4.61
CA GLY A 243 12.13 27.24 -5.14
C GLY A 243 13.24 27.28 -4.10
N VAL A 244 12.91 27.23 -2.81
CA VAL A 244 13.85 27.16 -1.70
C VAL A 244 14.41 25.75 -1.60
N LEU A 245 15.73 25.65 -1.49
CA LEU A 245 16.42 24.39 -1.28
C LEU A 245 16.60 24.14 0.22
N HIS A 246 16.13 22.98 0.70
CA HIS A 246 16.26 22.52 2.07
C HIS A 246 17.31 21.43 2.17
N ARG A 247 18.20 21.53 3.16
CA ARG A 247 19.27 20.57 3.41
C ARG A 247 18.99 19.72 4.65
N PHE A 248 19.16 18.43 4.50
CA PHE A 248 19.10 17.43 5.56
C PHE A 248 20.46 16.77 5.74
N SER A 249 20.84 16.54 6.99
CA SER A 249 22.15 15.98 7.35
C SER A 249 21.99 14.73 8.19
N SER A 250 22.90 13.77 8.01
CA SER A 250 23.02 12.59 8.87
C SER A 250 23.20 13.01 10.34
N ASP A 251 22.54 12.32 11.25
CA ASP A 251 22.74 12.48 12.71
C ASP A 251 23.90 11.61 13.25
N ASN A 252 24.56 10.82 12.39
CA ASN A 252 25.57 9.82 12.73
C ASN A 252 25.09 8.69 13.67
N ALA A 253 23.79 8.57 13.88
CA ALA A 253 23.11 7.57 14.72
C ALA A 253 22.04 6.79 13.91
N GLY A 254 22.22 6.71 12.58
CA GLY A 254 21.33 6.01 11.66
C GLY A 254 20.08 6.81 11.24
N GLY A 255 20.00 8.10 11.58
CA GLY A 255 18.95 9.03 11.17
C GLY A 255 19.46 10.22 10.36
N ALA A 256 18.55 11.06 9.90
CA ALA A 256 18.84 12.38 9.36
C ALA A 256 17.84 13.41 9.88
N HIS A 257 18.26 14.67 9.96
CA HIS A 257 17.41 15.77 10.40
C HIS A 257 17.56 16.97 9.47
N TRP A 258 16.57 17.86 9.51
CA TRP A 258 16.63 19.10 8.77
C TRP A 258 17.69 20.01 9.40
N SER A 259 18.51 20.66 8.58
CA SER A 259 19.67 21.40 9.06
C SER A 259 19.71 22.87 8.66
N SER A 260 19.21 23.22 7.47
CA SER A 260 19.14 24.62 6.97
C SER A 260 18.38 24.69 5.63
N SER A 261 18.18 25.90 5.09
CA SER A 261 17.61 26.14 3.77
C SER A 261 18.27 27.33 3.07
N THR A 262 18.00 27.55 1.78
CA THR A 262 18.44 28.75 1.04
C THR A 262 17.58 29.99 1.33
N ALA A 263 16.61 29.90 2.24
CA ALA A 263 15.78 31.02 2.69
C ALA A 263 15.88 31.23 4.21
N GLY A 264 15.50 32.44 4.65
CA GLY A 264 15.48 32.83 6.05
C GLY A 264 16.82 33.29 6.63
N GLU A 265 16.86 33.47 7.94
CA GLU A 265 18.06 33.88 8.66
C GLU A 265 19.11 32.75 8.64
N ASN A 266 20.33 33.08 8.19
CA ASN A 266 21.45 32.15 7.94
C ASN A 266 21.20 31.17 6.78
N ALA A 267 20.65 31.69 5.68
CA ALA A 267 20.46 30.94 4.44
C ALA A 267 21.77 30.31 3.92
N ILE A 268 21.64 29.12 3.34
CA ILE A 268 22.73 28.45 2.64
C ILE A 268 23.11 29.28 1.40
N GLU A 269 24.36 29.75 1.37
CA GLU A 269 24.88 30.46 0.20
C GLU A 269 25.10 29.52 -1.00
N SER A 270 24.96 30.04 -2.21
CA SER A 270 25.03 29.25 -3.46
C SER A 270 26.33 28.44 -3.63
N GLN A 271 27.45 28.91 -3.07
CA GLN A 271 28.71 28.16 -3.08
C GLN A 271 28.71 26.90 -2.21
N HIS A 272 27.80 26.79 -1.24
CA HIS A 272 27.66 25.64 -0.35
C HIS A 272 26.61 24.64 -0.83
N ILE A 273 25.96 24.92 -1.95
CA ILE A 273 25.07 24.00 -2.65
C ILE A 273 25.95 23.09 -3.54
N PRO A 274 25.91 21.76 -3.34
CA PRO A 274 26.67 20.81 -4.15
C PRO A 274 26.32 20.92 -5.64
N ARG A 275 27.26 20.61 -6.56
CA ARG A 275 27.04 20.87 -7.99
C ARG A 275 25.96 19.95 -8.56
N ASP A 276 25.87 18.74 -8.04
CA ASP A 276 24.85 17.75 -8.36
C ASP A 276 23.43 18.09 -7.87
N ILE A 277 23.27 19.18 -7.11
CA ILE A 277 21.99 19.70 -6.61
C ILE A 277 21.55 20.98 -7.33
N LYS A 278 22.47 21.65 -8.04
CA LYS A 278 22.19 22.93 -8.72
C LYS A 278 21.30 22.77 -9.94
#